data_AF-A0A934F293-F1
#
_entry.id   AF-A0A934F293-F1
#
_cell.length_a   1.000
_cell.length_b   1.000
_cell.length_c   1.000
_cell.angle_alpha   90.00
_cell.angle_beta   90.00
_cell.angle_gamma   90.00
#
_symmetry.space_group_name_H-M   'P 1'
#
loop_
_entity.id
_entity.type
_entity.pdbx_description
1 polymer ?
#
loop_
_entity_poly.entity_id
_entity_poly.type
_entity_poly.pdbx_seq_one_letter_code
_entity_poly.pdbx_strand_id
1 'polypeptide(L)'
;MTFLRRAVPVVSTIIAALVAHAGEPPSLQVRLDAAIRAGRQEIALPAGVLRLDAGLRIVNATNLTINGPQTTLVFTNQKGFGFTFHNCRDVALRGVMIDFDPLPFTQGTITKMADDRSWCEFAVHDGYPSLGEDYLVKHVHIFERDRPRWKTEAPDVYARKVTALDPRHGRIEVPPTRDYFAHVEAGDRLVLNKREGGAVSARQCENFRVEGVTILGGPGGGVICRYMRGDNRFSFDIRPGPPPAGAKEPRLMSTCADGFNYAYARRGPVVENCHFSFMGDDSVNLHGYTFLVTEAVSPTELLVGWPYTRESVEWTIEPGDAARLLRAGNYAIAGQAAIESFRHEREPAENLVAKLKAFWPRTPTTKPAIFRVKLREPLPATVGDAMDIPATSVPDWRISGCEFRDHRARGLRIMSPRGVIENNRFLRLKHAAISLGPEYVFWREAGWVEDVTVRGNHIEDCGLTPDMFKPTSATLGAISIIGRKEDPKSPQSFYDGTRRIVIEKNTITGCALAGIWARCARDLTVRDNIIRNVNLKNVPEAGRELGHDVRGPIDVRGVAEVTLTGNRIEPPAHIDSK
;
A
#
# COMPACT_ATOMS: atom_id res chain seq x y z
N MET A 1 -71.31 34.72 -54.44
CA MET A 1 -69.96 34.66 -55.03
C MET A 1 -69.06 33.91 -54.08
N THR A 2 -68.04 33.23 -54.64
CA THR A 2 -66.95 32.49 -53.96
C THR A 2 -67.20 30.99 -53.72
N PHE A 3 -66.27 30.20 -54.26
CA PHE A 3 -66.31 28.76 -54.56
C PHE A 3 -65.87 27.85 -53.41
N LEU A 4 -66.39 26.61 -53.45
CA LEU A 4 -66.00 25.43 -52.67
C LEU A 4 -64.51 25.04 -52.81
N ARG A 5 -63.95 24.41 -51.75
CA ARG A 5 -63.39 23.03 -51.82
C ARG A 5 -63.07 22.45 -50.42
N ARG A 6 -63.51 21.20 -50.21
CA ARG A 6 -63.24 20.32 -49.06
C ARG A 6 -61.85 19.69 -49.18
N ALA A 7 -61.18 19.50 -48.05
CA ALA A 7 -59.97 18.69 -47.91
C ALA A 7 -60.31 17.26 -47.48
N VAL A 8 -59.67 16.27 -48.11
CA VAL A 8 -59.62 14.86 -47.69
C VAL A 8 -58.13 14.48 -47.69
N PRO A 9 -57.57 13.86 -46.63
CA PRO A 9 -56.19 13.41 -46.65
C PRO A 9 -56.08 12.05 -47.33
N VAL A 10 -55.10 11.94 -48.24
CA VAL A 10 -54.72 10.70 -48.92
C VAL A 10 -53.78 9.91 -48.01
N VAL A 11 -54.16 8.67 -47.71
CA VAL A 11 -53.30 7.65 -47.12
C VAL A 11 -52.46 7.04 -48.25
N SER A 12 -51.13 7.18 -48.16
CA SER A 12 -50.20 6.36 -48.94
C SER A 12 -49.23 5.68 -47.99
N THR A 13 -49.34 4.36 -47.97
CA THR A 13 -48.51 3.41 -47.21
C THR A 13 -47.10 3.40 -47.78
N ILE A 14 -46.10 3.79 -46.99
CA ILE A 14 -44.68 3.54 -47.27
C ILE A 14 -44.25 2.36 -46.40
N ILE A 15 -43.95 1.23 -47.04
CA ILE A 15 -43.26 0.10 -46.41
C ILE A 15 -41.80 0.52 -46.22
N ALA A 16 -41.42 0.88 -45.00
CA ALA A 16 -40.03 1.03 -44.62
C ALA A 16 -39.45 -0.36 -44.30
N ALA A 17 -38.49 -0.79 -45.09
CA ALA A 17 -37.67 -1.96 -44.78
C ALA A 17 -36.87 -1.68 -43.50
N LEU A 18 -37.21 -2.37 -42.41
CA LEU A 18 -36.34 -2.48 -41.24
C LEU A 18 -35.15 -3.37 -41.62
N VAL A 19 -34.01 -2.77 -41.93
CA VAL A 19 -32.73 -3.47 -41.81
C VAL A 19 -32.38 -3.47 -40.34
N ALA A 20 -32.67 -4.57 -39.65
CA ALA A 20 -32.15 -4.84 -38.32
C ALA A 20 -30.62 -4.86 -38.40
N HIS A 21 -29.97 -3.79 -37.94
CA HIS A 21 -28.57 -3.88 -37.54
C HIS A 21 -28.55 -4.82 -36.33
N ALA A 22 -28.01 -6.02 -36.51
CA ALA A 22 -27.67 -6.90 -35.41
C ALA A 22 -26.68 -6.14 -34.51
N GLY A 23 -27.20 -5.56 -33.43
CA GLY A 23 -26.47 -4.64 -32.57
C GLY A 23 -25.28 -5.34 -31.91
N GLU A 24 -24.16 -4.64 -31.80
CA GLU A 24 -23.03 -5.08 -31.00
C GLU A 24 -23.49 -5.48 -29.59
N PRO A 25 -22.90 -6.55 -29.00
CA PRO A 25 -23.26 -6.96 -27.66
C PRO A 25 -23.02 -5.79 -26.68
N PRO A 26 -23.89 -5.61 -25.67
CA PRO A 26 -23.71 -4.55 -24.69
C PRO A 26 -22.34 -4.64 -24.02
N SER A 27 -21.72 -3.49 -23.76
CA SER A 27 -20.42 -3.42 -23.09
C SER A 27 -20.43 -4.18 -21.76
N LEU A 28 -19.25 -4.62 -21.32
CA LEU A 28 -19.16 -5.40 -20.08
C LEU A 28 -19.72 -4.63 -18.87
N GLN A 29 -19.51 -3.31 -18.81
CA GLN A 29 -20.09 -2.46 -17.77
C GLN A 29 -21.62 -2.48 -17.80
N VAL A 30 -22.24 -2.34 -18.98
CA VAL A 30 -23.71 -2.36 -19.12
C VAL A 30 -24.28 -3.70 -18.65
N ARG A 31 -23.59 -4.81 -18.93
CA ARG A 31 -23.99 -6.14 -18.45
C ARG A 31 -23.90 -6.28 -16.94
N LEU A 32 -22.84 -5.77 -16.33
CA LEU A 32 -22.66 -5.74 -14.87
C LEU A 32 -23.78 -4.90 -14.21
N ASP A 33 -24.03 -3.70 -14.71
CA ASP A 33 -25.07 -2.82 -14.18
C ASP A 33 -26.47 -3.44 -14.30
N ALA A 34 -26.76 -4.11 -15.42
CA ALA A 34 -28.02 -4.81 -15.62
C ALA A 34 -28.17 -5.98 -14.64
N ALA A 35 -27.11 -6.75 -14.38
CA ALA A 35 -27.13 -7.84 -13.42
C ALA A 35 -27.38 -7.35 -11.99
N ILE A 36 -26.73 -6.24 -11.60
CA ILE A 36 -26.91 -5.60 -10.29
C ILE A 36 -28.37 -5.12 -10.14
N ARG A 37 -28.90 -4.39 -11.13
CA ARG A 37 -30.31 -3.92 -11.10
C ARG A 37 -31.32 -5.07 -11.04
N ALA A 38 -31.00 -6.19 -11.68
CA ALA A 38 -31.85 -7.38 -11.67
C ALA A 38 -31.70 -8.24 -10.41
N GLY A 39 -30.83 -7.87 -9.46
CA GLY A 39 -30.58 -8.66 -8.25
C GLY A 39 -29.98 -10.04 -8.53
N ARG A 40 -29.21 -10.16 -9.63
CA ARG A 40 -28.51 -11.42 -9.96
C ARG A 40 -27.50 -11.73 -8.86
N GLN A 41 -27.42 -12.99 -8.48
CA GLN A 41 -26.44 -13.46 -7.49
C GLN A 41 -25.09 -13.77 -8.11
N GLU A 42 -25.05 -13.98 -9.43
CA GLU A 42 -23.85 -14.39 -10.14
C GLU A 42 -23.82 -13.79 -11.55
N ILE A 43 -22.62 -13.43 -11.99
CA ILE A 43 -22.32 -13.06 -13.38
C ILE A 43 -20.99 -13.66 -13.82
N ALA A 44 -21.03 -14.35 -14.97
CA ALA A 44 -19.83 -14.82 -15.65
C ALA A 44 -19.30 -13.77 -16.63
N LEU A 45 -18.02 -13.42 -16.50
CA LEU A 45 -17.27 -12.64 -17.47
C LEU A 45 -16.99 -13.50 -18.72
N PRO A 46 -16.92 -12.91 -19.93
CA PRO A 46 -16.57 -13.65 -21.13
C PRO A 46 -15.17 -14.28 -21.01
N ALA A 47 -15.01 -15.48 -21.55
CA ALA A 47 -13.71 -16.12 -21.67
C ALA A 47 -12.83 -15.38 -22.70
N GLY A 48 -11.52 -15.50 -22.53
CA GLY A 48 -10.51 -14.89 -23.41
C GLY A 48 -9.96 -13.56 -22.88
N VAL A 49 -9.25 -12.86 -23.77
CA VAL A 49 -8.63 -11.56 -23.48
C VAL A 49 -9.56 -10.44 -23.93
N LEU A 50 -10.05 -9.63 -23.00
CA LEU A 50 -10.87 -8.47 -23.27
C LEU A 50 -10.05 -7.20 -23.04
N ARG A 51 -10.01 -6.34 -24.06
CA ARG A 51 -9.39 -5.02 -23.96
C ARG A 51 -10.44 -3.98 -23.63
N LEU A 52 -10.21 -3.21 -22.57
CA LEU A 52 -11.15 -2.24 -22.04
C LEU A 52 -10.48 -0.86 -21.95
N ASP A 53 -11.16 0.17 -22.43
CA ASP A 53 -10.70 1.57 -22.39
C ASP A 53 -11.04 2.28 -21.08
N ALA A 54 -11.84 1.64 -20.23
CA ALA A 54 -12.21 2.14 -18.91
C ALA A 54 -12.26 1.03 -17.87
N GLY A 55 -12.01 1.42 -16.62
CA GLY A 55 -12.20 0.54 -15.46
C GLY A 55 -13.67 0.18 -15.24
N LEU A 56 -13.89 -1.00 -14.67
CA LEU A 56 -15.22 -1.52 -14.33
C LEU A 56 -15.65 -1.03 -12.96
N ARG A 57 -16.92 -0.61 -12.85
CA ARG A 57 -17.51 -0.05 -11.64
C ARG A 57 -18.64 -0.93 -11.14
N ILE A 58 -18.53 -1.39 -9.90
CA ILE A 58 -19.52 -2.19 -9.20
C ILE A 58 -20.04 -1.33 -8.05
N VAL A 59 -21.29 -0.89 -8.15
CA VAL A 59 -21.85 0.10 -7.21
C VAL A 59 -23.17 -0.44 -6.65
N ASN A 60 -23.34 -0.36 -5.34
CA ASN A 60 -24.56 -0.80 -4.64
C ASN A 60 -24.91 -2.29 -4.87
N ALA A 61 -23.92 -3.14 -5.18
CA ALA A 61 -24.15 -4.56 -5.36
C ALA A 61 -24.32 -5.24 -3.99
N THR A 62 -25.32 -6.11 -3.88
CA THR A 62 -25.55 -6.96 -2.71
C THR A 62 -25.67 -8.41 -3.14
N ASN A 63 -24.97 -9.32 -2.46
CA ASN A 63 -25.03 -10.75 -2.74
C ASN A 63 -24.70 -11.08 -4.21
N LEU A 64 -23.54 -10.64 -4.69
CA LEU A 64 -23.11 -10.81 -6.10
C LEU A 64 -21.72 -11.45 -6.19
N THR A 65 -21.61 -12.50 -6.99
CA THR A 65 -20.33 -13.09 -7.40
C THR A 65 -20.04 -12.77 -8.87
N ILE A 66 -18.88 -12.20 -9.15
CA ILE A 66 -18.35 -11.95 -10.49
C ILE A 66 -17.28 -13.00 -10.79
N ASN A 67 -17.56 -13.92 -11.71
CA ASN A 67 -16.71 -15.05 -12.06
C ASN A 67 -16.01 -14.85 -13.40
N GLY A 68 -14.68 -14.93 -13.44
CA GLY A 68 -13.89 -14.87 -14.67
C GLY A 68 -12.67 -15.78 -14.72
N PRO A 69 -12.77 -17.09 -14.34
CA PRO A 69 -11.61 -18.00 -14.29
C PRO A 69 -10.90 -18.20 -15.63
N GLN A 70 -11.55 -17.87 -16.75
CA GLN A 70 -11.00 -17.95 -18.11
C GLN A 70 -10.86 -16.55 -18.74
N THR A 71 -10.91 -15.50 -17.94
CA THR A 71 -10.97 -14.11 -18.39
C THR A 71 -9.67 -13.39 -18.05
N THR A 72 -9.09 -12.73 -19.05
CA THR A 72 -8.04 -11.72 -18.86
C THR A 72 -8.59 -10.36 -19.28
N LEU A 73 -8.62 -9.40 -18.36
CA LEU A 73 -8.96 -8.02 -18.65
C LEU A 73 -7.68 -7.21 -18.82
N VAL A 74 -7.53 -6.56 -19.98
CA VAL A 74 -6.40 -5.69 -20.30
C VAL A 74 -6.93 -4.26 -20.43
N PHE A 75 -6.58 -3.41 -19.48
CA PHE A 75 -7.03 -2.02 -19.46
C PHE A 75 -6.07 -1.12 -20.23
N THR A 76 -6.57 -0.29 -21.14
CA THR A 76 -5.75 0.66 -21.90
C THR A 76 -5.63 2.02 -21.24
N ASN A 77 -6.54 2.32 -20.30
CA ASN A 77 -6.44 3.50 -19.46
C ASN A 77 -5.69 3.17 -18.16
N GLN A 78 -4.56 3.84 -17.96
CA GLN A 78 -3.70 3.68 -16.78
C GLN A 78 -4.09 4.63 -15.62
N LYS A 79 -5.07 5.51 -15.82
CA LYS A 79 -5.55 6.44 -14.79
C LYS A 79 -6.73 5.79 -14.06
N GLY A 80 -6.57 5.55 -12.76
CA GLY A 80 -7.58 4.90 -11.93
C GLY A 80 -7.44 3.39 -11.83
N PHE A 81 -8.53 2.69 -11.51
CA PHE A 81 -8.51 1.26 -11.19
C PHE A 81 -9.19 0.40 -12.26
N GLY A 82 -8.67 -0.80 -12.49
CA GLY A 82 -9.31 -1.80 -13.36
C GLY A 82 -10.69 -2.22 -12.85
N PHE A 83 -10.82 -2.48 -11.54
CA PHE A 83 -12.10 -2.64 -10.85
C PHE A 83 -12.25 -1.64 -9.72
N THR A 84 -13.45 -1.09 -9.57
CA THR A 84 -13.86 -0.33 -8.39
C THR A 84 -15.15 -0.89 -7.82
N PHE A 85 -15.15 -1.20 -6.53
CA PHE A 85 -16.30 -1.61 -5.76
C PHE A 85 -16.66 -0.49 -4.79
N HIS A 86 -17.91 -0.05 -4.82
CA HIS A 86 -18.39 1.03 -3.96
C HIS A 86 -19.73 0.69 -3.34
N ASN A 87 -19.84 0.85 -2.03
CA ASN A 87 -21.07 0.61 -1.28
C ASN A 87 -21.64 -0.80 -1.53
N CYS A 88 -20.79 -1.83 -1.47
CA CYS A 88 -21.16 -3.21 -1.80
C CYS A 88 -21.19 -4.08 -0.53
N ARG A 89 -22.07 -5.09 -0.50
CA ARG A 89 -22.18 -6.05 0.61
C ARG A 89 -22.30 -7.47 0.09
N ASP A 90 -21.57 -8.42 0.68
CA ASP A 90 -21.58 -9.83 0.27
C ASP A 90 -21.22 -9.98 -1.22
N VAL A 91 -20.07 -9.42 -1.62
CA VAL A 91 -19.62 -9.41 -3.01
C VAL A 91 -18.28 -10.12 -3.17
N ALA A 92 -18.16 -10.93 -4.22
CA ALA A 92 -16.95 -11.67 -4.55
C ALA A 92 -16.49 -11.40 -5.99
N LEU A 93 -15.18 -11.20 -6.18
CA LEU A 93 -14.50 -11.23 -7.48
C LEU A 93 -13.63 -12.49 -7.57
N ARG A 94 -13.86 -13.32 -8.59
CA ARG A 94 -13.27 -14.65 -8.69
C ARG A 94 -12.55 -14.92 -10.00
N GLY A 95 -11.32 -15.43 -9.91
CA GLY A 95 -10.63 -16.10 -11.02
C GLY A 95 -10.12 -15.20 -12.16
N VAL A 96 -10.35 -13.90 -12.12
CA VAL A 96 -9.99 -12.99 -13.23
C VAL A 96 -8.49 -12.66 -13.22
N MET A 97 -7.91 -12.57 -14.41
CA MET A 97 -6.58 -11.96 -14.58
C MET A 97 -6.72 -10.49 -15.00
N ILE A 98 -5.92 -9.61 -14.40
CA ILE A 98 -5.93 -8.16 -14.66
C ILE A 98 -4.56 -7.71 -15.14
N ASP A 99 -4.51 -7.03 -16.28
CA ASP A 99 -3.29 -6.43 -16.86
C ASP A 99 -3.58 -5.06 -17.48
N PHE A 100 -2.53 -4.37 -17.91
CA PHE A 100 -2.61 -3.06 -18.55
C PHE A 100 -1.76 -3.01 -19.81
N ASP A 101 -2.27 -2.38 -20.86
CA ASP A 101 -1.54 -2.17 -22.11
C ASP A 101 -1.93 -0.82 -22.76
N PRO A 102 -1.04 0.19 -22.83
CA PRO A 102 0.40 0.10 -22.55
C PRO A 102 0.72 -0.25 -21.10
N LEU A 103 1.91 -0.81 -20.86
CA LEU A 103 2.37 -1.12 -19.51
C LEU A 103 2.54 0.17 -18.70
N PRO A 104 2.20 0.18 -17.40
CA PRO A 104 2.30 1.38 -16.56
C PRO A 104 3.74 1.69 -16.11
N PHE A 105 4.71 1.10 -16.77
CA PHE A 105 6.13 1.28 -16.56
C PHE A 105 6.86 1.01 -17.87
N THR A 106 8.05 1.59 -17.98
CA THR A 106 9.03 1.22 -19.00
C THR A 106 10.31 0.72 -18.35
N GLN A 107 11.12 -0.02 -19.10
CA GLN A 107 12.37 -0.59 -18.61
C GLN A 107 13.48 -0.53 -19.66
N GLY A 108 14.71 -0.56 -19.18
CA GLY A 108 15.89 -0.45 -20.04
C GLY A 108 17.17 -0.94 -19.39
N THR A 109 18.24 -0.91 -20.16
CA THR A 109 19.60 -1.22 -19.72
C THR A 109 20.41 0.08 -19.65
N ILE A 110 21.13 0.27 -18.55
CA ILE A 110 22.06 1.40 -18.40
C ILE A 110 23.21 1.20 -19.39
N THR A 111 23.45 2.18 -20.25
CA THR A 111 24.47 2.12 -21.29
C THR A 111 25.71 2.90 -20.92
N LYS A 112 25.58 3.94 -20.09
CA LYS A 112 26.68 4.82 -19.70
C LYS A 112 26.47 5.40 -18.31
N MET A 113 27.57 5.54 -17.57
CA MET A 113 27.62 6.23 -16.28
C MET A 113 28.49 7.49 -16.41
N ALA A 114 28.13 8.55 -15.69
CA ALA A 114 29.03 9.67 -15.45
C ALA A 114 30.18 9.26 -14.54
N ASP A 115 31.38 9.77 -14.78
CA ASP A 115 32.56 9.51 -13.94
C ASP A 115 32.33 9.93 -12.47
N ASP A 116 31.61 11.03 -12.27
CA ASP A 116 31.22 11.56 -10.96
C ASP A 116 29.95 10.93 -10.37
N ARG A 117 29.37 9.92 -11.04
CA ARG A 117 28.11 9.25 -10.68
C ARG A 117 26.89 10.16 -10.54
N SER A 118 26.92 11.38 -11.10
CA SER A 118 25.79 12.33 -11.02
C SER A 118 24.66 12.03 -12.00
N TRP A 119 24.92 11.24 -13.04
CA TRP A 119 23.92 10.81 -14.01
C TRP A 119 24.27 9.44 -14.64
N CYS A 120 23.24 8.81 -15.23
CA CYS A 120 23.39 7.65 -16.10
C CYS A 120 22.54 7.82 -17.36
N GLU A 121 22.95 7.17 -18.45
CA GLU A 121 22.14 7.00 -19.67
C GLU A 121 21.70 5.55 -19.80
N PHE A 122 20.55 5.34 -20.44
CA PHE A 122 19.97 4.02 -20.63
C PHE A 122 19.27 3.90 -21.98
N ALA A 123 19.18 2.67 -22.49
CA ALA A 123 18.42 2.30 -23.66
C ALA A 123 17.18 1.48 -23.24
N VAL A 124 16.00 1.88 -23.71
CA VAL A 124 14.72 1.21 -23.44
C VAL A 124 14.69 -0.13 -24.18
N HIS A 125 14.27 -1.19 -23.50
CA HIS A 125 14.14 -2.53 -24.09
C HIS A 125 13.03 -2.59 -25.14
N ASP A 126 13.25 -3.35 -26.23
CA ASP A 126 12.27 -3.56 -27.31
C ASP A 126 10.88 -3.93 -26.76
N GLY A 127 9.81 -3.47 -27.42
CA GLY A 127 8.43 -3.72 -27.02
C GLY A 127 7.91 -2.96 -25.79
N TYR A 128 8.79 -2.37 -24.96
CA TYR A 128 8.37 -1.55 -23.81
C TYR A 128 8.05 -0.10 -24.23
N PRO A 129 7.15 0.59 -23.49
CA PRO A 129 6.76 1.96 -23.80
C PRO A 129 7.95 2.90 -24.01
N SER A 130 7.91 3.71 -25.07
CA SER A 130 8.93 4.72 -25.35
C SER A 130 8.92 5.85 -24.32
N LEU A 131 9.98 6.64 -24.26
CA LEU A 131 10.12 7.80 -23.37
C LEU A 131 9.28 9.00 -23.82
N GLY A 132 7.96 8.84 -23.80
CA GLY A 132 7.00 9.95 -23.85
C GLY A 132 6.90 10.67 -22.50
N GLU A 133 6.21 11.82 -22.48
CA GLU A 133 6.03 12.66 -21.27
C GLU A 133 5.57 11.83 -20.05
N ASP A 134 4.61 10.93 -20.25
CA ASP A 134 4.05 10.02 -19.25
C ASP A 134 5.06 9.07 -18.58
N TYR A 135 6.21 8.79 -19.22
CA TYR A 135 7.23 7.86 -18.73
C TYR A 135 8.50 8.55 -18.22
N LEU A 136 8.58 9.88 -18.30
CA LEU A 136 9.68 10.68 -17.72
C LEU A 136 9.48 10.91 -16.22
N VAL A 137 9.23 9.82 -15.49
CA VAL A 137 8.96 9.80 -14.05
C VAL A 137 10.25 9.72 -13.25
N LYS A 138 10.22 10.24 -12.02
CA LYS A 138 11.41 10.36 -11.16
C LYS A 138 11.66 9.16 -10.25
N HIS A 139 10.76 8.17 -10.25
CA HIS A 139 10.90 6.98 -9.43
C HIS A 139 11.56 5.88 -10.26
N VAL A 140 12.77 5.50 -9.83
CA VAL A 140 13.63 4.59 -10.59
C VAL A 140 13.94 3.36 -9.74
N HIS A 141 13.75 2.18 -10.31
CA HIS A 141 14.14 0.91 -9.70
C HIS A 141 15.31 0.32 -10.45
N ILE A 142 16.38 -0.02 -9.74
CA ILE A 142 17.57 -0.64 -10.32
C ILE A 142 17.53 -2.16 -10.08
N PHE A 143 17.86 -2.90 -11.14
CA PHE A 143 17.89 -4.35 -11.20
C PHE A 143 19.29 -4.83 -11.59
N GLU A 144 19.62 -6.05 -11.19
CA GLU A 144 20.85 -6.70 -11.62
C GLU A 144 20.87 -6.87 -13.15
N ARG A 145 22.08 -6.83 -13.75
CA ARG A 145 22.31 -7.05 -15.17
C ARG A 145 21.72 -8.38 -15.67
N ASP A 146 22.06 -9.48 -15.01
CA ASP A 146 21.84 -10.83 -15.57
C ASP A 146 20.66 -11.59 -14.96
N ARG A 147 20.04 -11.09 -13.88
CA ARG A 147 18.93 -11.75 -13.19
C ARG A 147 17.79 -10.80 -12.88
N PRO A 148 16.52 -11.20 -13.03
CA PRO A 148 15.36 -10.37 -12.70
C PRO A 148 15.26 -10.26 -11.17
N ARG A 149 16.14 -9.48 -10.57
CA ARG A 149 16.22 -9.21 -9.14
C ARG A 149 16.54 -7.74 -8.94
N TRP A 150 15.90 -7.13 -7.96
CA TRP A 150 16.30 -5.79 -7.53
C TRP A 150 17.77 -5.81 -7.16
N LYS A 151 18.50 -4.79 -7.58
CA LYS A 151 19.89 -4.62 -7.17
C LYS A 151 19.90 -4.21 -5.70
N THR A 152 20.39 -5.11 -4.86
CA THR A 152 20.31 -5.01 -3.40
C THR A 152 21.06 -3.80 -2.85
N GLU A 153 22.22 -3.50 -3.43
CA GLU A 153 23.15 -2.46 -3.04
C GLU A 153 22.78 -1.09 -3.61
N ALA A 154 21.86 -1.06 -4.59
CA ALA A 154 21.32 0.19 -5.09
C ALA A 154 20.25 0.68 -4.10
N PRO A 155 20.27 1.94 -3.68
CA PRO A 155 19.18 2.51 -2.89
C PRO A 155 17.89 2.65 -3.70
N ASP A 156 16.80 3.05 -3.05
CA ASP A 156 15.68 3.68 -3.74
C ASP A 156 16.15 4.96 -4.44
N VAL A 157 15.97 5.03 -5.76
CA VAL A 157 16.45 6.15 -6.58
C VAL A 157 15.30 7.09 -6.90
N TYR A 158 15.44 8.33 -6.42
CA TYR A 158 14.55 9.44 -6.74
C TYR A 158 15.33 10.44 -7.59
N ALA A 159 15.11 10.39 -8.91
CA ALA A 159 15.81 11.24 -9.85
C ALA A 159 15.49 12.72 -9.61
N ARG A 160 16.50 13.57 -9.78
CA ARG A 160 16.30 15.02 -9.90
C ARG A 160 15.54 15.32 -11.20
N LYS A 161 15.98 14.68 -12.29
CA LYS A 161 15.45 14.85 -13.64
C LYS A 161 15.60 13.56 -14.44
N VAL A 162 14.61 13.27 -15.28
CA VAL A 162 14.70 12.24 -16.33
C VAL A 162 14.42 12.94 -17.66
N THR A 163 15.30 12.73 -18.64
CA THR A 163 15.22 13.40 -19.95
C THR A 163 15.26 12.33 -21.05
N ALA A 164 14.35 12.41 -22.02
CA ALA A 164 14.48 11.65 -23.26
C ALA A 164 15.56 12.31 -24.13
N LEU A 165 16.59 11.55 -24.51
CA LEU A 165 17.56 11.95 -25.54
C LEU A 165 16.97 11.70 -26.92
N ASP A 166 16.23 10.58 -27.04
CA ASP A 166 15.33 10.24 -28.13
C ASP A 166 14.24 9.28 -27.57
N PRO A 167 13.29 8.77 -28.38
CA PRO A 167 12.22 7.90 -27.87
C PRO A 167 12.69 6.60 -27.18
N ARG A 168 13.92 6.17 -27.43
CA ARG A 168 14.51 4.89 -26.97
C ARG A 168 15.72 5.08 -26.05
N HIS A 169 16.29 6.27 -25.95
CA HIS A 169 17.41 6.56 -25.07
C HIS A 169 17.08 7.69 -24.09
N GLY A 170 17.38 7.48 -22.82
CA GLY A 170 17.12 8.46 -21.76
C GLY A 170 18.33 8.72 -20.88
N ARG A 171 18.28 9.84 -20.16
CA ARG A 171 19.25 10.20 -19.12
C ARG A 171 18.53 10.42 -17.79
N ILE A 172 19.08 9.85 -16.73
CA ILE A 172 18.64 10.05 -15.34
C ILE A 172 19.73 10.83 -14.61
N GLU A 173 19.34 11.97 -14.04
CA GLU A 173 20.20 12.79 -13.18
C GLU A 173 19.73 12.66 -11.74
N VAL A 174 20.65 12.45 -10.81
CA VAL A 174 20.34 12.30 -9.38
C VAL A 174 20.82 13.52 -8.59
N PRO A 175 20.15 13.89 -7.49
CA PRO A 175 20.62 15.01 -6.66
C PRO A 175 21.89 14.61 -5.90
N PRO A 176 22.79 15.57 -5.59
CA PRO A 176 24.05 15.30 -4.88
C PRO A 176 23.84 15.03 -3.37
N THR A 177 22.58 14.89 -2.93
CA THR A 177 22.22 14.68 -1.53
C THR A 177 22.48 13.25 -1.05
N ARG A 178 22.80 12.33 -1.98
CA ARG A 178 23.07 10.92 -1.70
C ARG A 178 23.79 10.28 -2.89
N ASP A 179 24.64 9.29 -2.60
CA ASP A 179 25.31 8.47 -3.60
C ASP A 179 24.37 7.41 -4.21
N TYR A 180 23.36 7.85 -4.97
CA TYR A 180 22.36 6.97 -5.57
C TYR A 180 22.96 5.90 -6.50
N PHE A 181 24.07 6.23 -7.17
CA PHE A 181 24.71 5.39 -8.18
C PHE A 181 26.06 4.79 -7.76
N ALA A 182 26.37 4.79 -6.45
CA ALA A 182 27.64 4.23 -5.94
C ALA A 182 27.88 2.76 -6.35
N HIS A 183 26.81 1.97 -6.47
CA HIS A 183 26.86 0.55 -6.83
C HIS A 183 26.10 0.24 -8.12
N VAL A 184 25.87 1.25 -8.96
CA VAL A 184 25.12 1.11 -10.22
C VAL A 184 26.08 1.24 -11.38
N GLU A 185 26.06 0.28 -12.29
CA GLU A 185 27.01 0.16 -13.40
C GLU A 185 26.32 0.07 -14.76
N ALA A 186 27.06 0.38 -15.82
CA ALA A 186 26.61 0.06 -17.17
C ALA A 186 26.32 -1.46 -17.29
N GLY A 187 25.24 -1.80 -17.97
CA GLY A 187 24.67 -3.14 -18.06
C GLY A 187 23.65 -3.47 -16.96
N ASP A 188 23.62 -2.77 -15.83
CA ASP A 188 22.49 -2.91 -14.91
C ASP A 188 21.18 -2.48 -15.60
N ARG A 189 20.07 -3.03 -15.15
CA ARG A 189 18.75 -2.71 -15.71
C ARG A 189 18.02 -1.75 -14.81
N LEU A 190 17.08 -1.01 -15.39
CA LEU A 190 16.21 -0.11 -14.64
C LEU A 190 14.76 -0.18 -15.08
N VAL A 191 13.86 0.23 -14.18
CA VAL A 191 12.43 0.43 -14.44
C VAL A 191 12.07 1.86 -14.02
N LEU A 192 11.29 2.53 -14.87
CA LEU A 192 10.60 3.79 -14.58
C LEU A 192 9.11 3.51 -14.49
N ASN A 193 8.49 3.75 -13.33
CA ASN A 193 7.10 3.39 -13.09
C ASN A 193 6.15 4.56 -12.79
N LYS A 194 4.97 4.52 -13.39
CA LYS A 194 3.87 5.46 -13.12
C LYS A 194 3.06 5.03 -11.91
N ARG A 195 2.60 5.99 -11.11
CA ARG A 195 1.74 5.76 -9.93
C ARG A 195 0.46 6.61 -10.03
N GLU A 196 -0.47 6.17 -10.87
CA GLU A 196 -1.72 6.89 -11.22
C GLU A 196 -3.00 6.07 -11.00
N GLY A 197 -2.91 4.88 -10.38
CA GLY A 197 -4.07 3.98 -10.28
C GLY A 197 -3.85 2.69 -9.51
N GLY A 198 -4.51 1.62 -9.95
CA GLY A 198 -4.35 0.28 -9.38
C GLY A 198 -5.16 -0.81 -10.10
N ALA A 199 -5.13 -2.04 -9.62
CA ALA A 199 -5.91 -3.12 -10.24
C ALA A 199 -7.33 -3.22 -9.66
N VAL A 200 -7.47 -3.28 -8.33
CA VAL A 200 -8.76 -3.40 -7.64
C VAL A 200 -8.86 -2.38 -6.52
N SER A 201 -9.97 -1.63 -6.47
CA SER A 201 -10.34 -0.80 -5.32
C SER A 201 -11.66 -1.25 -4.71
N ALA A 202 -11.74 -1.32 -3.38
CA ALA A 202 -13.00 -1.48 -2.67
C ALA A 202 -13.16 -0.36 -1.63
N ARG A 203 -14.31 0.31 -1.65
CA ARG A 203 -14.62 1.44 -0.75
C ARG A 203 -16.01 1.29 -0.17
N GLN A 204 -16.16 1.46 1.14
CA GLN A 204 -17.44 1.28 1.85
C GLN A 204 -18.05 -0.08 1.55
N CYS A 205 -17.27 -1.14 1.74
CA CYS A 205 -17.72 -2.49 1.45
C CYS A 205 -17.74 -3.37 2.71
N GLU A 206 -18.61 -4.36 2.71
CA GLU A 206 -18.80 -5.31 3.80
C GLU A 206 -18.85 -6.74 3.25
N ASN A 207 -18.18 -7.69 3.91
CA ASN A 207 -18.10 -9.09 3.49
C ASN A 207 -17.61 -9.24 2.03
N PHE A 208 -16.53 -8.52 1.70
CA PHE A 208 -15.93 -8.47 0.38
C PHE A 208 -14.87 -9.56 0.19
N ARG A 209 -14.89 -10.21 -0.98
CA ARG A 209 -13.99 -11.32 -1.30
C ARG A 209 -13.24 -11.12 -2.62
N VAL A 210 -11.96 -11.42 -2.62
CA VAL A 210 -11.12 -11.53 -3.83
C VAL A 210 -10.48 -12.91 -3.79
N GLU A 211 -10.84 -13.78 -4.73
CA GLU A 211 -10.48 -15.21 -4.68
C GLU A 211 -9.95 -15.68 -6.05
N GLY A 212 -8.73 -16.20 -6.10
CA GLY A 212 -8.11 -16.71 -7.32
C GLY A 212 -7.85 -15.64 -8.40
N VAL A 213 -7.81 -14.36 -8.02
CA VAL A 213 -7.49 -13.26 -8.94
C VAL A 213 -5.98 -13.19 -9.15
N THR A 214 -5.54 -12.93 -10.38
CA THR A 214 -4.12 -12.67 -10.69
C THR A 214 -3.94 -11.26 -11.26
N ILE A 215 -3.06 -10.47 -10.66
CA ILE A 215 -2.70 -9.13 -11.14
C ILE A 215 -1.32 -9.23 -11.83
N LEU A 216 -1.31 -9.01 -13.14
CA LEU A 216 -0.14 -9.15 -14.03
C LEU A 216 0.65 -7.84 -14.18
N GLY A 217 -0.01 -6.71 -13.91
CA GLY A 217 0.51 -5.36 -13.97
C GLY A 217 -0.50 -4.36 -13.41
N GLY A 218 -0.05 -3.20 -12.94
CA GLY A 218 -0.98 -2.16 -12.48
C GLY A 218 -0.32 -0.81 -12.22
N PRO A 219 -0.97 0.33 -12.57
CA PRO A 219 -0.42 1.69 -12.47
C PRO A 219 -0.30 2.23 -11.04
N GLY A 220 -0.28 1.37 -10.03
CA GLY A 220 -0.14 1.73 -8.63
C GLY A 220 -0.44 0.51 -7.77
N GLY A 221 -1.43 0.59 -6.87
CA GLY A 221 -1.70 -0.50 -5.94
C GLY A 221 -2.34 -1.73 -6.59
N GLY A 222 -2.03 -2.92 -6.12
CA GLY A 222 -2.73 -4.15 -6.53
C GLY A 222 -4.18 -4.13 -6.07
N VAL A 223 -4.41 -4.29 -4.77
CA VAL A 223 -5.72 -4.23 -4.13
C VAL A 223 -5.71 -3.11 -3.08
N ILE A 224 -6.61 -2.14 -3.20
CA ILE A 224 -6.74 -1.02 -2.25
C ILE A 224 -8.14 -1.01 -1.63
N CYS A 225 -8.21 -1.21 -0.33
CA CYS A 225 -9.45 -1.22 0.44
C CYS A 225 -9.49 -0.06 1.44
N ARG A 226 -10.61 0.66 1.47
CA ARG A 226 -10.84 1.79 2.38
C ARG A 226 -12.26 1.72 2.92
N TYR A 227 -12.47 2.06 4.19
CA TYR A 227 -13.81 2.06 4.80
C TYR A 227 -14.43 0.68 4.67
N MET A 228 -13.91 -0.28 5.43
CA MET A 228 -14.35 -1.68 5.34
C MET A 228 -14.99 -2.15 6.66
N ARG A 229 -15.99 -3.02 6.54
CA ARG A 229 -16.67 -3.70 7.66
C ARG A 229 -16.81 -5.19 7.36
N GLY A 230 -17.22 -5.97 8.36
CA GLY A 230 -17.56 -7.39 8.18
C GLY A 230 -16.37 -8.34 7.97
N ASP A 231 -16.63 -9.49 7.36
CA ASP A 231 -15.67 -10.57 7.10
C ASP A 231 -15.09 -10.51 5.69
N ASN A 232 -14.00 -9.76 5.53
CA ASN A 232 -13.33 -9.58 4.24
C ASN A 232 -12.20 -10.59 4.06
N ARG A 233 -12.16 -11.26 2.91
CA ARG A 233 -11.23 -12.37 2.64
C ARG A 233 -10.52 -12.23 1.30
N PHE A 234 -9.23 -12.54 1.28
CA PHE A 234 -8.36 -12.30 0.14
C PHE A 234 -7.44 -13.49 -0.08
N SER A 235 -7.49 -14.04 -1.30
CA SER A 235 -6.59 -15.05 -1.83
C SER A 235 -6.33 -14.73 -3.30
N PHE A 236 -5.20 -14.09 -3.60
CA PHE A 236 -4.87 -13.58 -4.92
C PHE A 236 -3.35 -13.50 -5.14
N ASP A 237 -2.96 -13.39 -6.40
CA ASP A 237 -1.57 -13.33 -6.82
C ASP A 237 -1.24 -12.01 -7.51
N ILE A 238 -0.03 -11.50 -7.26
CA ILE A 238 0.61 -10.42 -7.99
C ILE A 238 1.94 -10.93 -8.54
N ARG A 239 2.10 -10.86 -9.86
CA ARG A 239 3.34 -11.27 -10.54
C ARG A 239 3.46 -10.58 -11.89
N PRO A 240 4.67 -10.48 -12.49
CA PRO A 240 4.80 -9.92 -13.82
C PRO A 240 4.03 -10.75 -14.86
N GLY A 241 3.30 -10.06 -15.73
CA GLY A 241 2.66 -10.65 -16.91
C GLY A 241 3.62 -11.05 -18.04
N PRO A 242 3.08 -11.60 -19.14
CA PRO A 242 3.88 -11.95 -20.31
C PRO A 242 4.55 -10.70 -20.93
N PRO A 243 5.74 -10.81 -21.55
CA PRO A 243 6.38 -9.67 -22.22
C PRO A 243 5.43 -8.98 -23.20
N PRO A 244 5.48 -7.63 -23.32
CA PRO A 244 4.66 -6.92 -24.30
C PRO A 244 5.08 -7.29 -25.74
N ALA A 245 4.22 -7.00 -26.71
CA ALA A 245 4.49 -7.33 -28.11
C ALA A 245 5.82 -6.73 -28.59
N GLY A 246 6.67 -7.56 -29.22
CA GLY A 246 7.99 -7.17 -29.70
C GLY A 246 9.09 -7.15 -28.64
N ALA A 247 8.81 -7.50 -27.38
CA ALA A 247 9.83 -7.55 -26.34
C ALA A 247 10.73 -8.79 -26.44
N LYS A 248 12.03 -8.56 -26.19
CA LYS A 248 13.06 -9.60 -26.05
C LYS A 248 13.41 -9.91 -24.60
N GLU A 249 13.00 -9.03 -23.69
CA GLU A 249 13.29 -9.10 -22.24
C GLU A 249 12.00 -9.35 -21.45
N PRO A 250 12.03 -10.16 -20.38
CA PRO A 250 10.90 -10.33 -19.49
C PRO A 250 10.56 -9.05 -18.74
N ARG A 251 9.30 -8.91 -18.29
CA ARG A 251 8.89 -7.79 -17.43
C ARG A 251 9.67 -7.86 -16.11
N LEU A 252 10.26 -6.75 -15.72
CA LEU A 252 10.97 -6.64 -14.44
C LEU A 252 10.04 -6.22 -13.27
N MET A 253 8.80 -5.85 -13.56
CA MET A 253 7.86 -5.37 -12.56
C MET A 253 6.43 -5.87 -12.81
N SER A 254 5.61 -5.89 -11.76
CA SER A 254 4.18 -6.15 -11.76
C SER A 254 3.40 -4.86 -11.49
N THR A 255 3.03 -4.60 -10.24
CA THR A 255 2.34 -3.37 -9.81
C THR A 255 3.34 -2.26 -9.47
N CYS A 256 3.00 -1.01 -9.77
CA CYS A 256 3.90 0.12 -9.55
C CYS A 256 3.97 0.61 -8.09
N ALA A 257 3.03 0.18 -7.23
CA ALA A 257 3.02 0.49 -5.79
C ALA A 257 2.67 -0.75 -4.95
N ASP A 258 2.06 -0.54 -3.78
CA ASP A 258 1.69 -1.56 -2.80
C ASP A 258 0.88 -2.71 -3.42
N GLY A 259 0.93 -3.87 -2.81
CA GLY A 259 0.24 -5.07 -3.31
C GLY A 259 -1.15 -5.12 -2.73
N PHE A 260 -1.22 -4.95 -1.42
CA PHE A 260 -2.44 -4.83 -0.68
C PHE A 260 -2.34 -3.68 0.32
N ASN A 261 -3.24 -2.70 0.20
CA ASN A 261 -3.33 -1.62 1.16
C ASN A 261 -4.76 -1.56 1.71
N TYR A 262 -4.93 -1.82 3.00
CA TYR A 262 -6.23 -1.96 3.65
C TYR A 262 -6.26 -1.06 4.87
N ALA A 263 -7.11 -0.03 4.83
CA ALA A 263 -7.10 1.01 5.85
C ALA A 263 -8.50 1.47 6.22
N TYR A 264 -8.58 2.12 7.38
CA TYR A 264 -9.81 2.77 7.84
C TYR A 264 -10.96 1.77 7.95
N ALA A 265 -10.78 0.72 8.75
CA ALA A 265 -11.71 -0.40 8.78
C ALA A 265 -11.98 -0.88 10.19
N ARG A 266 -13.23 -1.30 10.43
CA ARG A 266 -13.67 -1.80 11.74
C ARG A 266 -13.22 -3.22 12.05
N ARG A 267 -12.88 -3.96 11.00
CA ARG A 267 -12.34 -5.31 11.06
C ARG A 267 -11.34 -5.51 9.93
N GLY A 268 -10.27 -6.20 10.25
CA GLY A 268 -9.16 -6.45 9.35
C GLY A 268 -9.37 -7.66 8.46
N PRO A 269 -8.52 -7.79 7.45
CA PRO A 269 -8.68 -8.81 6.42
C PRO A 269 -8.16 -10.17 6.90
N VAL A 270 -8.73 -11.23 6.33
CA VAL A 270 -8.07 -12.54 6.26
C VAL A 270 -7.37 -12.62 4.90
N VAL A 271 -6.03 -12.67 4.92
CA VAL A 271 -5.17 -12.77 3.74
C VAL A 271 -4.50 -14.13 3.78
N GLU A 272 -4.88 -15.01 2.86
CA GLU A 272 -4.44 -16.40 2.89
C GLU A 272 -4.03 -16.91 1.51
N ASN A 273 -2.90 -17.64 1.48
CA ASN A 273 -2.39 -18.31 0.28
C ASN A 273 -2.22 -17.35 -0.91
N CYS A 274 -1.71 -16.14 -0.65
CA CYS A 274 -1.43 -15.15 -1.68
C CYS A 274 0.04 -15.18 -2.10
N HIS A 275 0.32 -14.82 -3.35
CA HIS A 275 1.66 -14.59 -3.87
C HIS A 275 1.90 -13.12 -4.22
N PHE A 276 2.96 -12.53 -3.71
CA PHE A 276 3.35 -11.14 -4.00
C PHE A 276 4.76 -11.10 -4.58
N SER A 277 4.89 -10.67 -5.84
CA SER A 277 6.19 -10.61 -6.48
C SER A 277 6.36 -9.42 -7.44
N PHE A 278 7.59 -8.90 -7.52
CA PHE A 278 8.02 -7.88 -8.46
C PHE A 278 7.24 -6.56 -8.43
N MET A 279 6.65 -6.25 -7.30
CA MET A 279 5.93 -5.00 -7.08
C MET A 279 6.85 -3.84 -6.70
N GLY A 280 6.33 -2.62 -6.86
CA GLY A 280 7.08 -1.39 -6.61
C GLY A 280 7.03 -0.88 -5.17
N ASP A 281 6.25 -1.48 -4.25
CA ASP A 281 6.15 -1.06 -2.84
C ASP A 281 5.75 -2.22 -1.88
N ASP A 282 5.31 -1.92 -0.66
CA ASP A 282 5.00 -2.94 0.35
C ASP A 282 4.03 -4.04 -0.11
N SER A 283 4.21 -5.28 0.37
CA SER A 283 3.25 -6.35 0.10
C SER A 283 1.89 -6.08 0.74
N VAL A 284 1.88 -5.82 2.04
CA VAL A 284 0.67 -5.54 2.82
C VAL A 284 0.89 -4.33 3.73
N ASN A 285 -0.03 -3.38 3.68
CA ASN A 285 -0.08 -2.22 4.56
C ASN A 285 -1.45 -2.12 5.26
N LEU A 286 -1.47 -2.18 6.61
CA LEU A 286 -2.68 -2.07 7.43
C LEU A 286 -2.58 -0.86 8.38
N HIS A 287 -3.55 0.07 8.32
CA HIS A 287 -3.53 1.28 9.17
C HIS A 287 -4.91 1.96 9.37
N GLY A 288 -4.96 2.87 10.34
CA GLY A 288 -6.13 3.70 10.66
C GLY A 288 -5.88 5.20 10.53
N TYR A 289 -6.82 5.99 11.06
CA TYR A 289 -6.77 7.45 11.00
C TYR A 289 -5.86 8.09 12.06
N THR A 290 -5.01 9.01 11.63
CA THR A 290 -4.43 10.07 12.47
C THR A 290 -5.14 11.41 12.23
N PHE A 291 -5.97 11.85 13.17
CA PHE A 291 -6.50 13.21 13.17
C PHE A 291 -5.59 14.14 13.98
N LEU A 292 -5.63 15.45 13.69
CA LEU A 292 -4.93 16.48 14.47
C LEU A 292 -5.93 17.40 15.16
N VAL A 293 -5.79 17.65 16.45
CA VAL A 293 -6.64 18.59 17.19
C VAL A 293 -6.34 20.01 16.70
N THR A 294 -7.33 20.63 16.05
CA THR A 294 -7.25 22.01 15.56
C THR A 294 -7.86 23.01 16.54
N GLU A 295 -8.78 22.54 17.39
CA GLU A 295 -9.41 23.31 18.47
C GLU A 295 -9.97 22.36 19.55
N ALA A 296 -9.83 22.77 20.81
CA ALA A 296 -10.58 22.19 21.93
C ALA A 296 -11.66 23.19 22.33
N VAL A 297 -12.89 22.99 21.85
CA VAL A 297 -14.04 23.89 22.08
C VAL A 297 -14.46 23.85 23.55
N SER A 298 -14.42 22.65 24.13
CA SER A 298 -14.58 22.40 25.56
C SER A 298 -13.84 21.10 25.93
N PRO A 299 -13.76 20.72 27.23
CA PRO A 299 -13.15 19.44 27.60
C PRO A 299 -13.82 18.22 26.94
N THR A 300 -15.08 18.31 26.49
CA THR A 300 -15.82 17.22 25.85
C THR A 300 -16.13 17.46 24.38
N GLU A 301 -15.59 18.52 23.76
CA GLU A 301 -15.86 18.85 22.37
C GLU A 301 -14.62 19.36 21.65
N LEU A 302 -14.23 18.66 20.57
CA LEU A 302 -13.01 18.92 19.80
C LEU A 302 -13.33 19.16 18.31
N LEU A 303 -12.54 20.00 17.66
CA LEU A 303 -12.43 20.05 16.21
C LEU A 303 -11.11 19.42 15.79
N VAL A 304 -11.20 18.34 15.00
CA VAL A 304 -10.04 17.59 14.53
C VAL A 304 -9.92 17.63 13.01
N GLY A 305 -8.70 17.79 12.52
CA GLY A 305 -8.36 17.87 11.11
C GLY A 305 -7.87 16.55 10.55
N TRP A 306 -8.29 16.25 9.32
CA TRP A 306 -7.83 15.16 8.48
C TRP A 306 -7.19 15.77 7.23
N PRO A 307 -5.96 15.39 6.85
CA PRO A 307 -5.23 16.05 5.76
C PRO A 307 -5.81 15.76 4.37
N TYR A 308 -6.74 14.81 4.25
CA TYR A 308 -7.40 14.46 3.00
C TYR A 308 -8.83 15.00 2.96
N THR A 309 -9.51 14.85 1.82
CA THR A 309 -10.94 15.16 1.72
C THR A 309 -11.76 14.33 2.71
N ARG A 310 -13.01 14.75 2.96
CA ARG A 310 -13.91 14.08 3.92
C ARG A 310 -14.03 12.57 3.66
N GLU A 311 -14.01 12.17 2.39
CA GLU A 311 -14.29 10.81 1.92
C GLU A 311 -15.46 10.17 2.70
N SER A 312 -15.31 8.96 3.22
CA SER A 312 -16.36 8.21 3.93
C SER A 312 -16.00 7.95 5.40
N VAL A 313 -15.29 8.89 6.04
CA VAL A 313 -14.73 8.72 7.40
C VAL A 313 -15.81 8.37 8.44
N GLU A 314 -16.92 9.12 8.46
CA GLU A 314 -18.06 8.90 9.36
C GLU A 314 -18.72 7.52 9.20
N TRP A 315 -18.49 6.81 8.08
CA TRP A 315 -19.05 5.47 7.87
C TRP A 315 -18.38 4.40 8.73
N THR A 316 -17.22 4.67 9.32
CA THR A 316 -16.48 3.67 10.11
C THR A 316 -16.35 4.01 11.59
N ILE A 317 -16.68 5.25 11.97
CA ILE A 317 -16.59 5.74 13.34
C ILE A 317 -18.00 5.77 13.92
N GLU A 318 -18.19 5.12 15.06
CA GLU A 318 -19.48 4.92 15.70
C GLU A 318 -19.51 5.54 17.10
N PRO A 319 -20.67 6.03 17.59
CA PRO A 319 -20.83 6.37 18.99
C PRO A 319 -20.43 5.21 19.91
N GLY A 320 -19.59 5.49 20.91
CA GLY A 320 -19.00 4.51 21.80
C GLY A 320 -17.57 4.09 21.42
N ASP A 321 -17.11 4.36 20.20
CA ASP A 321 -15.70 4.16 19.85
C ASP A 321 -14.80 5.06 20.73
N ALA A 322 -13.63 4.55 21.10
CA ALA A 322 -12.65 5.33 21.87
C ALA A 322 -11.95 6.34 20.96
N ALA A 323 -12.04 7.63 21.29
CA ALA A 323 -11.13 8.66 20.80
C ALA A 323 -9.90 8.68 21.71
N ARG A 324 -8.74 8.28 21.19
CA ARG A 324 -7.49 8.24 21.95
C ARG A 324 -6.62 9.44 21.60
N LEU A 325 -6.34 10.25 22.60
CA LEU A 325 -5.55 11.47 22.48
C LEU A 325 -4.06 11.14 22.58
N LEU A 326 -3.27 11.71 21.69
CA LEU A 326 -1.83 11.49 21.55
C LEU A 326 -1.11 12.84 21.62
N ARG A 327 -0.09 12.96 22.47
CA ARG A 327 0.62 14.23 22.65
C ARG A 327 1.40 14.66 21.41
N ALA A 328 1.33 15.94 21.09
CA ALA A 328 2.18 16.55 20.08
C ALA A 328 3.67 16.25 20.35
N GLY A 329 4.47 16.09 19.29
CA GLY A 329 5.90 15.85 19.40
C GLY A 329 6.32 14.38 19.58
N ASN A 330 5.61 13.58 20.39
CA ASN A 330 6.02 12.18 20.65
C ASN A 330 4.90 11.13 20.62
N TYR A 331 3.65 11.53 20.40
CA TYR A 331 2.48 10.66 20.33
C TYR A 331 2.22 9.84 21.61
N ALA A 332 2.68 10.30 22.77
CA ALA A 332 2.35 9.66 24.05
C ALA A 332 0.83 9.58 24.22
N ILE A 333 0.31 8.43 24.67
CA ILE A 333 -1.12 8.32 24.99
C ILE A 333 -1.42 9.23 26.18
N ALA A 334 -2.27 10.23 25.96
CA ALA A 334 -2.65 11.24 26.94
C ALA A 334 -3.94 10.90 27.69
N GLY A 335 -4.74 10.01 27.12
CA GLY A 335 -6.07 9.64 27.61
C GLY A 335 -6.95 9.14 26.49
N GLN A 336 -8.13 8.63 26.85
CA GLN A 336 -9.16 8.24 25.90
C GLN A 336 -10.54 8.54 26.49
N ALA A 337 -11.50 8.86 25.62
CA ALA A 337 -12.90 9.05 25.97
C ALA A 337 -13.79 8.44 24.89
N ALA A 338 -15.00 8.04 25.29
CA ALA A 338 -15.96 7.48 24.34
C ALA A 338 -16.54 8.60 23.47
N ILE A 339 -16.59 8.38 22.16
CA ILE A 339 -17.23 9.29 21.21
C ILE A 339 -18.75 9.26 21.45
N GLU A 340 -19.35 10.41 21.73
CA GLU A 340 -20.80 10.60 21.71
C GLU A 340 -21.28 10.86 20.27
N SER A 341 -20.57 11.71 19.53
CA SER A 341 -20.83 11.92 18.10
C SER A 341 -19.59 12.37 17.34
N PHE A 342 -19.51 11.99 16.07
CA PHE A 342 -18.44 12.38 15.15
C PHE A 342 -19.09 12.87 13.86
N ARG A 343 -18.86 14.13 13.47
CA ARG A 343 -19.55 14.76 12.33
C ARG A 343 -18.61 15.62 11.51
N HIS A 344 -18.73 15.59 10.20
CA HIS A 344 -17.98 16.48 9.33
C HIS A 344 -18.43 17.95 9.50
N GLU A 345 -17.47 18.84 9.76
CA GLU A 345 -17.68 20.27 9.81
C GLU A 345 -17.72 20.81 8.37
N ARG A 346 -18.90 21.21 7.90
CA ARG A 346 -19.14 21.50 6.48
C ARG A 346 -18.50 22.82 6.04
N GLU A 347 -18.48 23.79 6.94
CA GLU A 347 -17.98 25.14 6.71
C GLU A 347 -16.97 25.47 7.80
N PRO A 348 -15.80 24.78 7.83
CA PRO A 348 -14.81 25.04 8.85
C PRO A 348 -14.22 26.43 8.66
N ALA A 349 -14.01 27.15 9.76
CA ALA A 349 -13.32 28.44 9.73
C ALA A 349 -11.91 28.29 9.11
N GLU A 350 -11.51 29.27 8.31
CA GLU A 350 -10.27 29.21 7.52
C GLU A 350 -9.01 29.00 8.39
N ASN A 351 -9.02 29.54 9.61
CA ASN A 351 -7.94 29.40 10.57
C ASN A 351 -7.72 27.93 11.00
N LEU A 352 -8.76 27.08 11.03
CA LEU A 352 -8.63 25.65 11.37
C LEU A 352 -7.88 24.90 10.26
N VAL A 353 -8.20 25.21 9.01
CA VAL A 353 -7.51 24.66 7.84
C VAL A 353 -6.06 25.14 7.79
N ALA A 354 -5.81 26.41 8.13
CA ALA A 354 -4.46 26.97 8.20
C ALA A 354 -3.61 26.27 9.26
N LYS A 355 -4.16 26.00 10.45
CA LYS A 355 -3.48 25.22 11.51
C LYS A 355 -3.08 23.84 11.02
N LEU A 356 -4.01 23.11 10.38
CA LEU A 356 -3.72 21.79 9.84
C LEU A 356 -2.57 21.82 8.82
N LYS A 357 -2.55 22.81 7.92
CA LYS A 357 -1.43 23.00 6.97
C LYS A 357 -0.12 23.33 7.67
N ALA A 358 -0.15 24.07 8.78
CA ALA A 358 1.04 24.39 9.55
C ALA A 358 1.62 23.16 10.28
N PHE A 359 0.75 22.33 10.88
CA PHE A 359 1.16 21.05 11.50
C PHE A 359 1.55 20.00 10.46
N TRP A 360 1.01 20.12 9.25
CA TRP A 360 1.28 19.20 8.16
C TRP A 360 1.56 19.92 6.85
N PRO A 361 2.77 20.48 6.66
CA PRO A 361 3.10 21.24 5.45
C PRO A 361 3.13 20.35 4.19
N ARG A 362 3.19 19.02 4.36
CA ARG A 362 3.03 18.03 3.29
C ARG A 362 1.56 17.69 3.01
N THR A 363 0.62 18.57 3.37
CA THR A 363 -0.80 18.35 3.06
C THR A 363 -0.93 18.05 1.57
N PRO A 364 -1.60 16.94 1.19
CA PRO A 364 -1.85 16.62 -0.20
C PRO A 364 -2.54 17.79 -0.91
N THR A 365 -2.55 17.78 -2.25
CA THR A 365 -3.25 18.80 -3.06
C THR A 365 -4.77 18.84 -2.84
N THR A 366 -5.31 17.91 -2.06
CA THR A 366 -6.73 17.83 -1.72
C THR A 366 -7.15 18.81 -0.63
N LYS A 367 -8.42 19.28 -0.69
CA LYS A 367 -9.02 20.07 0.39
C LYS A 367 -9.09 19.22 1.67
N PRO A 368 -8.44 19.62 2.77
CA PRO A 368 -8.53 18.88 4.02
C PRO A 368 -9.94 18.96 4.62
N ALA A 369 -10.29 17.99 5.45
CA ALA A 369 -11.56 17.92 6.16
C ALA A 369 -11.38 18.20 7.66
N ILE A 370 -12.36 18.88 8.24
CA ILE A 370 -12.46 19.08 9.69
C ILE A 370 -13.67 18.30 10.19
N PHE A 371 -13.54 17.71 11.37
CA PHE A 371 -14.60 16.95 12.03
C PHE A 371 -14.80 17.46 13.45
N ARG A 372 -16.06 17.57 13.85
CA ARG A 372 -16.48 17.86 15.20
C ARG A 372 -16.70 16.55 15.95
N VAL A 373 -16.04 16.43 17.09
CA VAL A 373 -16.06 15.24 17.94
C VAL A 373 -16.59 15.64 19.31
N LYS A 374 -17.75 15.09 19.68
CA LYS A 374 -18.31 15.21 21.02
C LYS A 374 -17.97 13.93 21.79
N LEU A 375 -17.49 14.09 23.01
CA LEU A 375 -17.01 13.03 23.89
C LEU A 375 -17.95 12.90 25.10
N ARG A 376 -18.10 11.68 25.62
CA ARG A 376 -18.88 11.43 26.84
C ARG A 376 -18.14 11.89 28.09
N GLU A 377 -16.82 11.72 28.10
CA GLU A 377 -15.94 12.14 29.18
C GLU A 377 -14.95 13.22 28.70
N PRO A 378 -14.50 14.12 29.61
CA PRO A 378 -13.49 15.12 29.28
C PRO A 378 -12.15 14.51 28.80
N LEU A 379 -11.53 15.14 27.80
CA LEU A 379 -10.14 14.91 27.42
C LEU A 379 -9.31 16.20 27.57
N PRO A 380 -8.08 16.13 28.11
CA PRO A 380 -7.18 17.26 28.23
C PRO A 380 -6.46 17.52 26.88
N ALA A 381 -7.24 17.75 25.82
CA ALA A 381 -6.74 17.96 24.47
C ALA A 381 -6.20 19.38 24.28
N THR A 382 -5.07 19.48 23.60
CA THR A 382 -4.46 20.76 23.21
C THR A 382 -4.29 20.82 21.70
N VAL A 383 -4.29 22.03 21.14
CA VAL A 383 -4.10 22.23 19.70
C VAL A 383 -2.74 21.67 19.27
N GLY A 384 -2.72 20.83 18.24
CA GLY A 384 -1.53 20.13 17.76
C GLY A 384 -1.38 18.70 18.29
N ASP A 385 -2.10 18.32 19.34
CA ASP A 385 -2.21 16.90 19.73
C ASP A 385 -2.81 16.09 18.57
N ALA A 386 -2.42 14.83 18.45
CA ALA A 386 -3.04 13.90 17.53
C ALA A 386 -4.16 13.11 18.20
N MET A 387 -5.07 12.55 17.41
CA MET A 387 -6.12 11.66 17.88
C MET A 387 -6.26 10.51 16.89
N ASP A 388 -6.25 9.28 17.41
CA ASP A 388 -6.60 8.09 16.64
C ASP A 388 -7.83 7.39 17.21
N ILE A 389 -8.38 6.45 16.44
CA ILE A 389 -9.59 5.71 16.77
C ILE A 389 -9.27 4.22 16.61
N PRO A 390 -8.90 3.52 17.70
CA PRO A 390 -8.42 2.13 17.64
C PRO A 390 -9.37 1.17 16.93
N ALA A 391 -10.69 1.39 17.08
CA ALA A 391 -11.73 0.61 16.42
C ALA A 391 -11.63 0.64 14.89
N THR A 392 -11.00 1.66 14.31
CA THR A 392 -10.84 1.84 12.85
C THR A 392 -9.42 1.58 12.36
N SER A 393 -8.50 1.19 13.26
CA SER A 393 -7.11 0.81 12.95
C SER A 393 -6.99 -0.64 12.48
N VAL A 394 -8.02 -1.16 11.81
CA VAL A 394 -8.01 -2.47 11.16
C VAL A 394 -7.73 -3.60 12.18
N PRO A 395 -8.51 -3.74 13.26
CA PRO A 395 -8.26 -4.80 14.23
C PRO A 395 -8.70 -6.18 13.71
N ASP A 396 -8.26 -7.27 14.36
CA ASP A 396 -8.81 -8.62 14.15
C ASP A 396 -8.53 -9.16 12.73
N TRP A 397 -7.24 -9.24 12.38
CA TRP A 397 -6.73 -9.63 11.07
C TRP A 397 -5.82 -10.87 11.12
N ARG A 398 -5.64 -11.50 9.96
CA ARG A 398 -4.78 -12.68 9.80
C ARG A 398 -4.09 -12.66 8.44
N ILE A 399 -2.78 -12.93 8.44
CA ILE A 399 -1.95 -13.08 7.24
C ILE A 399 -1.23 -14.41 7.35
N SER A 400 -1.61 -15.41 6.53
CA SER A 400 -1.03 -16.74 6.64
C SER A 400 -0.88 -17.51 5.34
N GLY A 401 0.18 -18.31 5.23
CA GLY A 401 0.44 -19.15 4.07
C GLY A 401 0.82 -18.37 2.80
N CYS A 402 1.22 -17.10 2.93
CA CYS A 402 1.57 -16.24 1.79
C CYS A 402 3.07 -16.33 1.46
N GLU A 403 3.41 -16.06 0.19
CA GLU A 403 4.79 -15.86 -0.27
C GLU A 403 4.98 -14.41 -0.73
N PHE A 404 5.98 -13.73 -0.17
CA PHE A 404 6.39 -12.37 -0.49
C PHE A 404 7.83 -12.41 -1.02
N ARG A 405 8.05 -12.05 -2.29
CA ARG A 405 9.38 -12.22 -2.88
C ARG A 405 9.79 -11.17 -3.90
N ASP A 406 11.09 -10.96 -4.00
CA ASP A 406 11.74 -10.27 -5.12
C ASP A 406 11.05 -8.93 -5.44
N HIS A 407 10.90 -8.04 -4.45
CA HIS A 407 10.28 -6.75 -4.67
C HIS A 407 10.83 -5.65 -3.75
N ARG A 408 10.57 -4.40 -4.15
CA ARG A 408 10.59 -3.24 -3.25
C ARG A 408 9.19 -3.13 -2.63
N ALA A 409 8.95 -2.77 -1.37
CA ALA A 409 9.86 -2.39 -0.30
C ALA A 409 9.80 -3.37 0.88
N ARG A 410 8.93 -3.15 1.87
CA ARG A 410 8.77 -4.07 3.02
C ARG A 410 7.83 -5.21 2.64
N GLY A 411 7.91 -6.32 3.36
CA GLY A 411 6.87 -7.35 3.26
C GLY A 411 5.57 -6.84 3.86
N LEU A 412 5.55 -6.77 5.19
CA LEU A 412 4.40 -6.33 5.97
C LEU A 412 4.71 -5.03 6.70
N ARG A 413 3.82 -4.05 6.54
CA ARG A 413 3.81 -2.80 7.28
C ARG A 413 2.50 -2.71 8.07
N ILE A 414 2.58 -2.95 9.37
CA ILE A 414 1.40 -3.20 10.20
C ILE A 414 1.32 -2.16 11.31
N MET A 415 0.25 -1.37 11.27
CA MET A 415 -0.13 -0.35 12.25
C MET A 415 -1.51 -0.71 12.80
N SER A 416 -1.67 -1.98 13.23
CA SER A 416 -2.98 -2.57 13.51
C SER A 416 -2.89 -3.58 14.67
N PRO A 417 -3.90 -3.62 15.57
CA PRO A 417 -3.92 -4.52 16.71
C PRO A 417 -4.63 -5.86 16.40
N ARG A 418 -4.54 -6.82 17.33
CA ARG A 418 -5.23 -8.11 17.36
C ARG A 418 -5.03 -8.91 16.09
N GLY A 419 -3.79 -9.34 15.87
CA GLY A 419 -3.34 -9.83 14.58
C GLY A 419 -2.45 -11.05 14.64
N VAL A 420 -2.46 -11.84 13.56
CA VAL A 420 -1.59 -13.00 13.40
C VAL A 420 -0.88 -12.98 12.05
N ILE A 421 0.45 -13.09 12.09
CA ILE A 421 1.33 -13.30 10.93
C ILE A 421 1.93 -14.69 11.08
N GLU A 422 1.46 -15.68 10.32
CA GLU A 422 1.95 -17.06 10.49
C GLU A 422 2.18 -17.87 9.22
N ASN A 423 3.21 -18.71 9.27
CA ASN A 423 3.53 -19.67 8.21
C ASN A 423 3.69 -19.01 6.82
N ASN A 424 4.25 -17.79 6.79
CA ASN A 424 4.55 -17.08 5.55
C ASN A 424 6.02 -17.22 5.16
N ARG A 425 6.30 -16.99 3.88
CA ARG A 425 7.65 -16.95 3.33
C ARG A 425 8.00 -15.56 2.81
N PHE A 426 9.11 -15.00 3.26
CA PHE A 426 9.67 -13.73 2.81
C PHE A 426 11.03 -14.00 2.17
N LEU A 427 11.22 -13.56 0.92
CA LEU A 427 12.40 -13.94 0.14
C LEU A 427 12.93 -12.76 -0.68
N ARG A 428 14.15 -12.30 -0.39
CA ARG A 428 14.82 -11.25 -1.17
C ARG A 428 14.00 -9.95 -1.28
N LEU A 429 13.40 -9.53 -0.18
CA LEU A 429 12.76 -8.22 -0.09
C LEU A 429 13.82 -7.16 0.14
N LYS A 430 13.76 -6.05 -0.60
CA LYS A 430 14.73 -4.97 -0.44
C LYS A 430 14.82 -4.49 1.00
N HIS A 431 13.67 -4.35 1.66
CA HIS A 431 13.54 -3.81 3.01
C HIS A 431 13.14 -4.88 4.03
N ALA A 432 12.89 -4.48 5.28
CA ALA A 432 12.43 -5.36 6.36
C ALA A 432 11.24 -6.24 5.91
N ALA A 433 11.29 -7.52 6.28
CA ALA A 433 10.21 -8.46 6.02
C ALA A 433 8.93 -8.06 6.77
N ILE A 434 9.06 -7.67 8.04
CA ILE A 434 7.94 -7.28 8.89
C ILE A 434 8.31 -6.01 9.65
N SER A 435 7.44 -5.01 9.60
CA SER A 435 7.50 -3.80 10.41
C SER A 435 6.19 -3.62 11.16
N LEU A 436 6.28 -3.50 12.49
CA LEU A 436 5.16 -3.37 13.42
C LEU A 436 5.29 -2.04 14.16
N GLY A 437 4.26 -1.20 14.10
CA GLY A 437 4.22 0.04 14.88
C GLY A 437 3.74 1.22 14.03
N PRO A 438 3.22 2.27 14.68
CA PRO A 438 2.58 3.39 14.00
C PRO A 438 3.57 4.23 13.17
N GLU A 439 3.06 4.90 12.15
CA GLU A 439 3.80 5.92 11.40
C GLU A 439 3.01 7.24 11.40
N TYR A 440 2.95 7.85 12.59
CA TYR A 440 2.30 9.13 12.79
C TYR A 440 3.10 10.31 12.20
N VAL A 441 4.41 10.15 11.99
CA VAL A 441 5.33 11.27 11.69
C VAL A 441 5.33 11.66 10.22
N PHE A 442 5.42 10.72 9.29
CA PHE A 442 5.58 11.00 7.86
C PHE A 442 4.34 10.65 7.05
N TRP A 443 3.69 9.53 7.35
CA TRP A 443 2.55 9.02 6.60
C TRP A 443 1.21 9.35 7.24
N ARG A 444 1.22 9.74 8.53
CA ARG A 444 0.00 9.97 9.33
C ARG A 444 -0.91 8.73 9.34
N GLU A 445 -0.28 7.56 9.29
CA GLU A 445 -0.93 6.26 9.30
C GLU A 445 -0.95 5.74 10.75
N ALA A 446 -2.14 5.72 11.33
CA ALA A 446 -2.31 5.42 12.74
C ALA A 446 -2.41 3.93 13.02
N GLY A 447 -2.09 3.61 14.27
CA GLY A 447 -2.54 2.42 14.94
C GLY A 447 -1.40 1.77 15.68
N TRP A 448 -1.53 1.79 17.00
CA TRP A 448 -0.66 1.05 17.88
C TRP A 448 -0.85 -0.47 17.69
N VAL A 449 0.25 -1.20 17.71
CA VAL A 449 0.26 -2.65 17.54
C VAL A 449 0.10 -3.30 18.92
N GLU A 450 -1.07 -3.89 19.16
CA GLU A 450 -1.45 -4.52 20.43
C GLU A 450 -1.96 -5.93 20.16
N ASP A 451 -1.57 -6.93 20.95
CA ASP A 451 -2.00 -8.34 20.78
C ASP A 451 -1.66 -8.92 19.41
N VAL A 452 -0.38 -8.92 19.03
CA VAL A 452 0.07 -9.44 17.73
C VAL A 452 1.04 -10.60 17.90
N THR A 453 0.77 -11.68 17.16
CA THR A 453 1.63 -12.86 17.09
C THR A 453 2.29 -12.98 15.72
N VAL A 454 3.61 -13.13 15.70
CA VAL A 454 4.44 -13.40 14.53
C VAL A 454 5.08 -14.76 14.69
N ARG A 455 4.60 -15.80 13.99
CA ARG A 455 5.06 -17.16 14.23
C ARG A 455 5.25 -18.06 13.02
N GLY A 456 6.25 -18.93 13.08
CA GLY A 456 6.46 -19.96 12.05
C GLY A 456 6.79 -19.40 10.67
N ASN A 457 7.23 -18.15 10.57
CA ASN A 457 7.58 -17.54 9.28
C ASN A 457 9.02 -17.88 8.88
N HIS A 458 9.27 -18.01 7.57
CA HIS A 458 10.60 -18.16 6.99
C HIS A 458 11.00 -16.86 6.29
N ILE A 459 12.06 -16.21 6.77
CA ILE A 459 12.57 -14.94 6.25
C ILE A 459 14.00 -15.17 5.74
N GLU A 460 14.21 -14.87 4.47
CA GLU A 460 15.47 -15.12 3.77
C GLU A 460 15.88 -13.90 2.92
N ASP A 461 17.10 -13.42 3.14
CA ASP A 461 17.74 -12.33 2.38
C ASP A 461 16.92 -11.03 2.32
N CYS A 462 16.28 -10.68 3.43
CA CYS A 462 15.45 -9.48 3.53
C CYS A 462 16.19 -8.34 4.25
N GLY A 463 15.89 -7.10 3.86
CA GLY A 463 16.42 -5.92 4.56
C GLY A 463 17.90 -5.65 4.30
N LEU A 464 18.31 -5.79 3.05
CA LEU A 464 19.71 -5.62 2.61
C LEU A 464 19.96 -4.25 1.93
N THR A 465 18.91 -3.45 1.71
CA THR A 465 18.98 -2.14 1.04
C THR A 465 19.72 -1.07 1.86
N PRO A 466 20.50 -0.18 1.20
CA PRO A 466 21.03 1.04 1.83
C PRO A 466 20.00 1.97 2.47
N ASP A 467 18.71 1.84 2.16
CA ASP A 467 17.66 2.64 2.81
C ASP A 467 17.49 2.32 4.30
N MET A 468 17.78 1.08 4.72
CA MET A 468 17.76 0.72 6.14
C MET A 468 18.98 1.24 6.91
N PHE A 469 20.04 1.66 6.21
CA PHE A 469 21.32 2.09 6.80
C PHE A 469 21.37 3.59 7.13
N LYS A 470 20.29 4.32 6.82
CA LYS A 470 20.21 5.77 7.02
C LYS A 470 20.11 6.13 8.49
N PRO A 471 20.63 7.30 8.90
CA PRO A 471 20.38 7.89 10.23
C PRO A 471 18.91 8.06 10.59
N THR A 472 18.05 8.23 9.58
CA THR A 472 16.61 8.40 9.74
C THR A 472 15.81 7.10 9.70
N SER A 473 16.47 5.94 9.53
CA SER A 473 15.78 4.64 9.43
C SER A 473 15.15 4.24 10.76
N ALA A 474 13.87 3.89 10.73
CA ALA A 474 13.13 3.37 11.89
C ALA A 474 13.05 1.83 11.90
N THR A 475 13.47 1.15 10.83
CA THR A 475 13.43 -0.32 10.70
C THR A 475 14.85 -0.85 10.64
N LEU A 476 15.29 -1.49 11.72
CA LEU A 476 16.69 -1.90 11.88
C LEU A 476 16.86 -3.42 12.08
N GLY A 477 15.88 -4.19 11.60
CA GLY A 477 15.98 -5.64 11.50
C GLY A 477 14.98 -6.24 10.51
N ALA A 478 15.10 -7.55 10.26
CA ALA A 478 14.21 -8.27 9.37
C ALA A 478 12.75 -8.27 9.90
N ILE A 479 12.60 -8.44 11.22
CA ILE A 479 11.39 -8.10 11.97
C ILE A 479 11.72 -6.86 12.82
N SER A 480 11.00 -5.76 12.61
CA SER A 480 11.21 -4.49 13.29
C SER A 480 9.95 -4.04 14.04
N ILE A 481 10.03 -3.84 15.36
CA ILE A 481 9.03 -3.11 16.13
C ILE A 481 9.50 -1.66 16.26
N ILE A 482 8.71 -0.72 15.74
CA ILE A 482 9.12 0.66 15.51
C ILE A 482 8.26 1.65 16.29
N GLY A 483 8.85 2.78 16.65
CA GLY A 483 8.15 3.96 17.13
C GLY A 483 8.94 5.21 16.77
N ARG A 484 8.27 6.23 16.24
CA ARG A 484 8.89 7.50 15.86
C ARG A 484 8.24 8.66 16.60
N LYS A 485 9.08 9.61 17.00
CA LYS A 485 8.66 10.92 17.50
C LYS A 485 8.77 11.96 16.39
N GLU A 486 7.88 12.94 16.41
CA GLU A 486 7.87 14.07 15.49
C GLU A 486 8.94 15.09 15.84
N ASP A 487 9.10 15.39 17.13
CA ASP A 487 10.15 16.26 17.64
C ASP A 487 11.29 15.41 18.24
N PRO A 488 12.51 15.47 17.66
CA PRO A 488 13.68 14.78 18.18
C PRO A 488 14.03 15.13 19.63
N LYS A 489 13.62 16.30 20.14
CA LYS A 489 13.88 16.75 21.52
C LYS A 489 12.86 16.22 22.52
N SER A 490 11.67 15.83 22.07
CA SER A 490 10.63 15.31 22.94
C SER A 490 11.07 14.00 23.61
N PRO A 491 10.67 13.76 24.87
CA PRO A 491 10.99 12.53 25.56
C PRO A 491 10.37 11.38 24.78
N GLN A 492 11.11 10.28 24.70
CA GLN A 492 10.59 9.11 24.02
C GLN A 492 9.62 8.39 24.96
N SER A 493 8.35 8.46 24.62
CA SER A 493 7.25 7.81 25.35
C SER A 493 7.28 6.32 25.05
N PHE A 494 8.18 5.59 25.68
CA PHE A 494 8.44 4.18 25.36
C PHE A 494 7.38 3.20 25.92
N TYR A 495 6.09 3.54 26.11
CA TYR A 495 5.38 2.79 27.18
C TYR A 495 4.02 2.17 26.88
N ASP A 496 3.10 2.75 26.11
CA ASP A 496 1.69 2.33 26.30
C ASP A 496 0.94 1.86 25.06
N GLY A 497 1.37 2.26 23.86
CA GLY A 497 0.65 1.93 22.63
C GLY A 497 0.97 0.54 22.10
N THR A 498 2.23 0.32 21.73
CA THR A 498 2.67 -0.96 21.17
C THR A 498 2.93 -1.96 22.29
N ARG A 499 2.14 -3.05 22.38
CA ARG A 499 2.25 -3.99 23.50
C ARG A 499 1.75 -5.41 23.23
N ARG A 500 2.13 -6.36 24.07
CA ARG A 500 1.67 -7.77 24.02
C ARG A 500 1.96 -8.39 22.66
N ILE A 501 3.24 -8.39 22.31
CA ILE A 501 3.72 -8.93 21.03
C ILE A 501 4.46 -10.24 21.29
N VAL A 502 4.15 -11.26 20.50
CA VAL A 502 4.83 -12.55 20.54
C VAL A 502 5.52 -12.78 19.19
N ILE A 503 6.83 -12.98 19.21
CA ILE A 503 7.64 -13.37 18.05
C ILE A 503 8.23 -14.75 18.32
N GLU A 504 7.68 -15.78 17.69
CA GLU A 504 8.06 -17.16 18.03
C GLU A 504 8.27 -18.11 16.85
N LYS A 505 9.22 -19.04 16.97
CA LYS A 505 9.39 -20.14 16.01
C LYS A 505 9.62 -19.67 14.56
N ASN A 506 10.15 -18.47 14.36
CA ASN A 506 10.51 -17.97 13.03
C ASN A 506 11.93 -18.41 12.68
N THR A 507 12.19 -18.64 11.39
CA THR A 507 13.53 -18.81 10.85
C THR A 507 13.92 -17.55 10.09
N ILE A 508 15.02 -16.91 10.49
CA ILE A 508 15.52 -15.67 9.89
C ILE A 508 16.95 -15.90 9.43
N THR A 509 17.19 -15.77 8.13
CA THR A 509 18.52 -15.91 7.51
C THR A 509 18.77 -14.75 6.56
N GLY A 510 19.93 -14.10 6.64
CA GLY A 510 20.30 -13.07 5.67
C GLY A 510 19.60 -11.74 5.91
N CYS A 511 20.14 -10.93 6.82
CA CYS A 511 19.72 -9.54 7.03
C CYS A 511 20.95 -8.65 7.28
N ALA A 512 20.98 -7.45 6.71
CA ALA A 512 22.14 -6.58 6.88
C ALA A 512 22.27 -6.08 8.32
N LEU A 513 21.15 -5.87 9.00
CA LEU A 513 21.07 -5.46 10.40
C LEU A 513 20.54 -6.64 11.25
N ALA A 514 19.81 -6.38 12.34
CA ALA A 514 19.37 -7.47 13.23
C ALA A 514 18.41 -8.45 12.53
N GLY A 515 18.29 -9.67 13.07
CA GLY A 515 17.16 -10.54 12.74
C GLY A 515 15.87 -10.00 13.33
N ILE A 516 15.88 -9.72 14.63
CA ILE A 516 14.76 -9.14 15.36
C ILE A 516 15.23 -7.86 16.05
N TRP A 517 14.59 -6.74 15.76
CA TRP A 517 14.87 -5.45 16.38
C TRP A 517 13.58 -4.84 16.92
N ALA A 518 13.62 -4.27 18.12
CA ALA A 518 12.44 -3.67 18.74
C ALA A 518 12.78 -2.44 19.57
N ARG A 519 11.97 -1.39 19.42
CA ARG A 519 11.94 -0.19 20.29
C ARG A 519 10.49 0.20 20.56
N CYS A 520 10.29 0.98 21.63
CA CYS A 520 9.00 1.62 21.94
C CYS A 520 7.85 0.63 22.11
N ALA A 521 8.09 -0.46 22.83
CA ALA A 521 7.10 -1.51 23.10
C ALA A 521 7.09 -1.92 24.58
N ARG A 522 6.02 -2.59 25.00
CA ARG A 522 5.89 -3.25 26.32
C ARG A 522 5.38 -4.68 26.15
N ASP A 523 5.76 -5.60 27.02
CA ASP A 523 5.27 -6.98 27.01
C ASP A 523 5.58 -7.66 25.66
N LEU A 524 6.88 -7.90 25.46
CA LEU A 524 7.41 -8.54 24.26
C LEU A 524 7.98 -9.91 24.62
N THR A 525 7.39 -10.95 24.05
CA THR A 525 7.95 -12.30 24.11
C THR A 525 8.64 -12.64 22.79
N VAL A 526 9.94 -12.97 22.86
CA VAL A 526 10.69 -13.50 21.72
C VAL A 526 11.20 -14.89 22.08
N ARG A 527 10.69 -15.93 21.43
CA ARG A 527 11.05 -17.30 21.80
C ARG A 527 11.20 -18.30 20.65
N ASP A 528 12.07 -19.28 20.84
CA ASP A 528 12.24 -20.42 19.92
C ASP A 528 12.52 -20.03 18.45
N ASN A 529 13.04 -18.82 18.20
CA ASN A 529 13.41 -18.39 16.85
C ASN A 529 14.80 -18.93 16.49
N ILE A 530 15.02 -19.17 15.19
CA ILE A 530 16.31 -19.55 14.62
C ILE A 530 16.83 -18.38 13.80
N ILE A 531 17.99 -17.86 14.14
CA ILE A 531 18.57 -16.66 13.50
C ILE A 531 19.98 -16.98 13.01
N ARG A 532 20.25 -16.70 11.73
CA ARG A 532 21.52 -16.99 11.05
C ARG A 532 21.88 -15.85 10.11
N ASN A 533 23.17 -15.62 9.85
CA ASN A 533 23.61 -14.67 8.81
C ASN A 533 22.93 -13.29 8.91
N VAL A 534 22.80 -12.76 10.12
CA VAL A 534 22.29 -11.41 10.37
C VAL A 534 23.43 -10.52 10.87
N ASN A 535 23.16 -9.22 10.98
CA ASN A 535 24.18 -8.20 11.25
C ASN A 535 25.32 -8.27 10.22
N LEU A 536 25.00 -8.59 8.96
CA LEU A 536 25.99 -8.74 7.89
C LEU A 536 26.76 -7.45 7.60
N LYS A 537 26.20 -6.29 7.99
CA LYS A 537 26.86 -4.99 7.88
C LYS A 537 26.94 -4.32 9.25
N ASN A 538 28.11 -3.76 9.55
CA ASN A 538 28.28 -2.84 10.67
C ASN A 538 27.95 -1.42 10.21
N VAL A 539 26.78 -0.91 10.59
CA VAL A 539 26.31 0.43 10.21
C VAL A 539 25.92 1.22 11.46
N PRO A 540 26.89 1.85 12.16
CA PRO A 540 26.62 2.63 13.37
C PRO A 540 25.68 3.81 13.15
N GLU A 541 25.65 4.34 11.92
CA GLU A 541 24.79 5.45 11.53
C GLU A 541 23.31 5.04 11.38
N ALA A 542 22.98 3.75 11.25
CA ALA A 542 21.61 3.32 11.01
C ALA A 542 20.69 3.69 12.20
N GLY A 543 19.70 4.54 11.94
CA GLY A 543 18.75 5.03 12.95
C GLY A 543 19.31 6.06 13.95
N ARG A 544 20.55 6.55 13.77
CA ARG A 544 21.22 7.45 14.72
C ARG A 544 20.42 8.72 15.04
N GLU A 545 19.78 9.34 14.05
CA GLU A 545 18.96 10.56 14.26
C GLU A 545 17.67 10.29 15.05
N LEU A 546 17.24 9.02 15.13
CA LEU A 546 16.12 8.59 15.96
C LEU A 546 16.57 8.13 17.36
N GLY A 547 17.85 8.25 17.69
CA GLY A 547 18.41 7.70 18.93
C GLY A 547 18.42 6.17 18.94
N HIS A 548 18.54 5.57 17.76
CA HIS A 548 18.53 4.12 17.57
C HIS A 548 19.89 3.61 17.14
N ASP A 549 20.12 2.33 17.41
CA ASP A 549 21.32 1.58 17.09
C ASP A 549 20.97 0.08 17.00
N VAL A 550 21.91 -0.71 16.47
CA VAL A 550 21.81 -2.17 16.39
C VAL A 550 23.03 -2.78 17.09
N ARG A 551 22.81 -3.63 18.09
CA ARG A 551 23.88 -4.26 18.90
C ARG A 551 23.96 -5.78 18.78
N GLY A 552 23.02 -6.43 18.09
CA GLY A 552 23.11 -7.87 17.89
C GLY A 552 21.96 -8.46 17.07
N PRO A 553 21.92 -9.80 16.97
CA PRO A 553 20.92 -10.55 16.19
C PRO A 553 19.49 -10.39 16.69
N ILE A 554 19.33 -10.28 18.00
CA ILE A 554 18.08 -9.90 18.68
C ILE A 554 18.39 -8.66 19.51
N ASP A 555 17.77 -7.54 19.18
CA ASP A 555 18.01 -6.26 19.83
C ASP A 555 16.71 -5.59 20.24
N VAL A 556 16.31 -5.85 21.47
CA VAL A 556 15.03 -5.45 22.06
C VAL A 556 15.21 -4.45 23.20
N ARG A 557 16.32 -3.70 23.20
CA ARG A 557 16.56 -2.64 24.19
C ARG A 557 15.51 -1.55 24.04
N GLY A 558 15.14 -0.84 25.11
CA GLY A 558 14.07 0.15 25.04
C GLY A 558 12.67 -0.46 24.85
N VAL A 559 12.52 -1.74 25.23
CA VAL A 559 11.25 -2.44 25.39
C VAL A 559 11.09 -2.79 26.87
N ALA A 560 9.91 -2.54 27.44
CA ALA A 560 9.59 -2.93 28.80
C ALA A 560 9.02 -4.36 28.85
N GLU A 561 9.25 -5.08 29.95
CA GLU A 561 8.65 -6.43 30.16
C GLU A 561 8.99 -7.41 29.03
N VAL A 562 10.29 -7.67 28.83
CA VAL A 562 10.77 -8.57 27.76
C VAL A 562 11.01 -9.98 28.29
N THR A 563 10.49 -10.98 27.57
CA THR A 563 10.83 -12.39 27.79
C THR A 563 11.61 -12.94 26.59
N LEU A 564 12.85 -13.40 26.82
CA LEU A 564 13.69 -14.06 25.81
C LEU A 564 13.95 -15.51 26.22
N THR A 565 13.49 -16.50 25.45
CA THR A 565 13.67 -17.93 25.78
C THR A 565 13.85 -18.79 24.53
N GLY A 566 14.72 -19.82 24.57
CA GLY A 566 14.82 -20.84 23.51
C GLY A 566 15.30 -20.37 22.11
N ASN A 567 15.63 -19.09 21.92
CA ASN A 567 16.13 -18.60 20.63
C ASN A 567 17.54 -19.13 20.34
N ARG A 568 17.78 -19.59 19.11
CA ARG A 568 19.08 -20.04 18.63
C ARG A 568 19.68 -19.02 17.68
N ILE A 569 20.85 -18.50 18.04
CA ILE A 569 21.70 -17.74 17.14
C ILE A 569 22.75 -18.72 16.61
N GLU A 570 22.64 -19.09 15.34
CA GLU A 570 23.59 -20.01 14.73
C GLU A 570 24.66 -19.21 13.98
N PRO A 571 25.93 -19.65 14.04
CA PRO A 571 27.00 -19.01 13.28
C PRO A 571 26.69 -19.08 11.78
N PRO A 572 27.31 -18.21 10.97
CA PRO A 572 27.23 -18.36 9.53
C PRO A 572 27.60 -19.78 9.13
N ALA A 573 26.75 -20.44 8.35
CA ALA A 573 27.13 -21.70 7.75
C ALA A 573 28.39 -21.41 6.92
N HIS A 574 29.53 -22.05 7.25
CA HIS A 574 30.68 -22.08 6.36
C HIS A 574 30.20 -22.70 5.06
N ILE A 575 30.00 -21.86 4.04
CA ILE A 575 29.89 -22.34 2.68
C ILE A 575 31.32 -22.70 2.33
N ASP A 576 31.65 -23.99 2.41
CA ASP A 576 32.83 -24.51 1.74
C ASP A 576 32.74 -24.11 0.28
N SER A 577 33.51 -23.09 -0.10
CA SER A 577 33.66 -22.68 -1.49
C SER A 577 34.34 -23.83 -2.24
N LYS A 578 33.55 -24.57 -3.02
CA LYS A 578 34.04 -25.37 -4.13
C LYS A 578 33.70 -24.70 -5.45
#